data_AF-A0A508YKS9-F1
#
_entry.id   AF-A0A508YKS9-F1
#
_cell.length_a   1.000
_cell.length_b   1.000
_cell.length_c   1.000
_cell.angle_alpha   90.00
_cell.angle_beta   90.00
_cell.angle_gamma   90.00
#
_symmetry.space_group_name_H-M   'P 1'
#
loop_
_entity.id
_entity.type
_entity.pdbx_description
1 polymer ?
#
loop_
_entity_poly.entity_id
_entity_poly.type
_entity_poly.pdbx_seq_one_letter_code
_entity_poly.pdbx_strand_id
1 'polypeptide(L)'
;MIVASETYDYEPFLKTDHSMKEIADAIRHKGYGKDVREAIAQGMEAYDEVSGKLFDRMQKIEEKNSDLEGQNSKLKDRCQKLESQVEQLLKDADDHEKRLQKIEQFLFSGQSVNVTAISRDDSNEHQGYEIN
;
A
#
# COMPACT_ATOMS: atom_id res chain seq x y z
N MET A 1 13.81 -68.59 32.61
CA MET A 1 14.00 -67.95 31.31
C MET A 1 13.61 -66.50 31.48
N ILE A 2 14.58 -65.60 31.68
CA ILE A 2 14.31 -64.17 31.90
C ILE A 2 14.35 -63.52 30.52
N VAL A 3 13.18 -63.14 30.00
CA VAL A 3 13.07 -62.39 28.75
C VAL A 3 13.37 -60.94 29.10
N ALA A 4 14.53 -60.43 28.67
CA ALA A 4 14.83 -59.02 28.77
C ALA A 4 13.89 -58.26 27.82
N SER A 5 12.90 -57.55 28.38
CA SER A 5 12.11 -56.58 27.64
C SER A 5 12.97 -55.34 27.43
N GLU A 6 13.50 -55.15 26.22
CA GLU A 6 14.09 -53.87 25.82
C GLU A 6 13.00 -52.80 25.86
N THR A 7 13.02 -51.98 26.90
CA THR A 7 12.23 -50.75 26.96
C THR A 7 12.87 -49.77 25.99
N TYR A 8 12.28 -49.61 24.81
CA TYR A 8 12.67 -48.56 23.88
C TYR A 8 12.36 -47.20 24.51
N ASP A 9 13.40 -46.49 24.89
CA ASP A 9 13.32 -45.12 25.39
C ASP A 9 12.96 -44.19 24.22
N TYR A 10 11.67 -44.10 23.92
CA TYR A 10 11.14 -43.28 22.85
C TYR A 10 10.99 -41.84 23.36
N GLU A 11 12.11 -41.11 23.37
CA GLU A 11 12.09 -39.65 23.49
C GLU A 11 11.34 -39.09 22.26
N PRO A 12 10.20 -38.40 22.43
CA PRO A 12 9.51 -37.78 21.30
C PRO A 12 10.43 -36.74 20.65
N PHE A 13 10.44 -36.69 19.31
CA PHE A 13 11.20 -35.75 18.46
C PHE A 13 10.87 -34.26 18.68
N LEU A 14 10.32 -33.87 19.82
CA LEU A 14 9.65 -32.59 20.06
C LEU A 14 10.56 -31.49 20.65
N LYS A 15 11.88 -31.69 20.75
CA LYS A 15 12.74 -30.72 21.47
C LYS A 15 14.14 -30.47 20.92
N THR A 16 14.38 -30.72 19.64
CA THR A 16 15.66 -30.35 19.03
C THR A 16 15.44 -29.69 17.68
N ASP A 17 15.87 -28.42 17.57
CA ASP A 17 15.97 -27.67 16.31
C ASP A 17 17.11 -28.26 15.47
N HIS A 18 16.97 -29.51 15.05
CA HIS A 18 17.89 -30.10 14.08
C HIS A 18 17.58 -29.52 12.71
N SER A 19 18.59 -28.95 12.07
CA SER A 19 18.51 -28.59 10.66
C SER A 19 18.16 -29.84 9.84
N MET A 20 17.45 -29.66 8.72
CA MET A 20 17.12 -30.78 7.82
C MET A 20 18.36 -31.56 7.39
N LYS A 21 19.52 -30.88 7.30
CA LYS A 21 20.82 -31.49 7.05
C LYS A 21 21.28 -32.43 8.17
N GLU A 22 21.14 -32.04 9.43
CA GLU A 22 21.47 -32.89 10.58
C GLU A 22 20.55 -34.12 10.66
N ILE A 23 19.28 -33.96 10.27
CA ILE A 23 18.32 -35.06 10.20
C ILE A 23 18.69 -36.01 9.05
N ALA A 24 19.04 -35.48 7.87
CA ALA A 24 19.50 -36.25 6.73
C ALA A 24 20.77 -37.07 7.08
N ASP A 25 21.75 -36.44 7.75
CA ASP A 25 22.97 -37.09 8.23
C ASP A 25 22.66 -38.18 9.27
N ALA A 26 21.76 -37.93 10.22
CA ALA A 26 21.36 -38.93 11.19
C ALA A 26 20.68 -40.15 10.53
N ILE A 27 19.89 -39.93 9.48
CA ILE A 27 19.22 -41.00 8.73
C ILE A 27 20.23 -41.86 7.98
N ARG A 28 21.32 -41.30 7.44
CA ARG A 28 22.42 -42.06 6.80
C ARG A 28 23.04 -43.12 7.72
N HIS A 29 22.91 -42.97 9.04
CA HIS A 29 23.48 -43.86 10.07
C HIS A 29 22.48 -44.81 10.74
N LYS A 30 21.19 -44.82 10.37
CA LYS A 30 20.18 -45.75 10.95
C LYS A 30 20.25 -47.16 10.34
N GLY A 31 19.60 -48.15 10.95
CA GLY A 31 19.62 -49.56 10.53
C GLY A 31 18.89 -49.91 9.21
N TYR A 32 18.43 -48.93 8.43
CA TYR A 32 17.78 -49.16 7.14
C TYR A 32 18.78 -49.55 6.04
N GLY A 33 18.33 -50.07 4.89
CA GLY A 33 19.23 -50.32 3.75
C GLY A 33 19.91 -49.04 3.24
N LYS A 34 21.16 -49.12 2.78
CA LYS A 34 21.98 -47.96 2.36
C LYS A 34 21.24 -47.06 1.36
N ASP A 35 20.61 -47.65 0.35
CA ASP A 35 19.93 -46.92 -0.72
C ASP A 35 18.68 -46.17 -0.21
N VAL A 36 17.97 -46.77 0.75
CA VAL A 36 16.79 -46.15 1.37
C VAL A 36 17.20 -44.93 2.21
N ARG A 37 18.31 -45.03 2.95
CA ARG A 37 18.80 -43.90 3.77
C ARG A 37 19.27 -42.74 2.91
N GLU A 38 20.00 -43.04 1.84
CA GLU A 38 20.51 -42.02 0.92
C GLU A 38 19.37 -41.29 0.20
N ALA A 39 18.34 -42.02 -0.27
CA ALA A 39 17.17 -41.42 -0.90
C ALA A 39 16.40 -40.48 0.06
N ILE A 40 16.24 -40.87 1.32
CA ILE A 40 15.56 -40.02 2.32
C ILE A 40 16.39 -38.78 2.64
N ALA A 41 17.71 -38.93 2.82
CA ALA A 41 18.61 -37.81 3.10
C ALA A 41 18.60 -36.78 1.96
N GLN A 42 18.72 -37.23 0.71
CA GLN A 42 18.64 -36.36 -0.47
C GLN A 42 17.26 -35.69 -0.61
N GLY A 43 16.17 -36.41 -0.30
CA GLY A 43 14.82 -35.85 -0.30
C GLY A 43 14.67 -34.72 0.72
N MET A 44 15.25 -34.86 1.91
CA MET A 44 15.23 -33.82 2.95
C MET A 44 16.04 -32.60 2.57
N GLU A 45 17.25 -32.78 2.02
CA GLU A 45 18.09 -31.68 1.53
C GLU A 45 17.38 -30.91 0.40
N ALA A 46 16.76 -31.61 -0.56
CA ALA A 46 16.01 -30.99 -1.63
C ALA A 46 14.76 -30.23 -1.13
N TYR A 47 14.06 -30.78 -0.13
CA TYR A 47 12.93 -30.11 0.50
C TYR A 47 13.37 -28.82 1.21
N ASP A 48 14.46 -28.86 1.97
CA ASP A 48 15.01 -27.70 2.68
C ASP A 48 15.36 -26.58 1.70
N GLU A 49 16.05 -26.91 0.60
CA GLU A 49 16.41 -25.95 -0.45
C GLU A 49 15.18 -25.31 -1.11
N VAL A 50 14.19 -26.12 -1.49
CA VAL A 50 12.97 -25.62 -2.14
C VAL A 50 12.14 -24.77 -1.18
N SER A 51 12.03 -25.19 0.09
CA SER A 51 11.28 -24.46 1.10
C SER A 51 11.93 -23.10 1.43
N GLY A 52 13.26 -23.03 1.53
CA GLY A 52 14.00 -21.77 1.68
C GLY A 52 13.77 -20.82 0.50
N LYS A 53 13.90 -21.31 -0.74
CA LYS A 53 13.62 -20.50 -1.94
C LYS A 53 12.17 -20.02 -2.00
N LEU A 54 11.22 -20.84 -1.54
CA LEU A 54 9.82 -20.46 -1.49
C LEU A 54 9.59 -19.34 -0.47
N PHE A 55 10.21 -19.45 0.71
CA PHE A 55 10.15 -18.43 1.75
C PHE A 55 10.71 -17.08 1.26
N ASP A 56 11.89 -17.08 0.64
CA ASP A 56 12.50 -15.88 0.06
C ASP A 56 11.60 -15.22 -1.00
N ARG A 57 10.94 -16.03 -1.84
CA ARG A 57 10.01 -15.54 -2.86
C ARG A 57 8.75 -14.96 -2.22
N MET A 58 8.25 -15.59 -1.16
CA MET A 58 7.06 -15.13 -0.43
C MET A 58 7.33 -13.77 0.22
N GLN A 59 8.46 -13.62 0.90
CA GLN A 59 8.87 -12.34 1.49
C GLN A 59 8.97 -11.23 0.44
N LYS A 60 9.60 -11.51 -0.71
CA LYS A 60 9.68 -10.54 -1.82
C LYS A 60 8.32 -10.18 -2.40
N ILE A 61 7.36 -11.11 -2.39
CA ILE A 61 5.99 -10.84 -2.85
C ILE A 61 5.27 -9.96 -1.83
N GLU A 62 5.41 -10.23 -0.54
CA GLU A 62 4.82 -9.43 0.54
C GLU A 62 5.32 -7.97 0.51
N GLU A 63 6.64 -7.78 0.37
CA GLU A 63 7.25 -6.44 0.23
C GLU A 63 6.69 -5.69 -0.97
N LYS A 64 6.65 -6.32 -2.15
CA LYS A 64 6.09 -5.72 -3.36
C LYS A 64 4.60 -5.40 -3.22
N ASN A 65 3.84 -6.27 -2.54
CA ASN A 65 2.42 -6.05 -2.34
C ASN A 65 2.18 -4.83 -1.43
N SER A 66 2.96 -4.68 -0.36
CA SER A 66 2.92 -3.51 0.51
C SER A 66 3.27 -2.22 -0.25
N ASP A 67 4.29 -2.25 -1.10
CA ASP A 67 4.65 -1.11 -1.95
C ASP A 67 3.53 -0.72 -2.92
N LEU A 68 2.90 -1.71 -3.56
CA LEU A 68 1.77 -1.50 -4.47
C LEU A 68 0.55 -0.92 -3.75
N GLU A 69 0.24 -1.40 -2.54
CA GLU A 69 -0.83 -0.85 -1.71
C GLU A 69 -0.57 0.62 -1.36
N GLY A 70 0.68 0.96 -1.02
CA GLY A 70 1.10 2.34 -0.76
C GLY A 70 0.96 3.25 -1.99
N GLN A 71 1.32 2.76 -3.18
CA GLN A 71 1.14 3.50 -4.43
C GLN A 71 -0.34 3.69 -4.79
N ASN A 72 -1.16 2.65 -4.63
CA ASN A 72 -2.59 2.71 -4.88
C ASN A 72 -3.29 3.71 -3.97
N SER A 73 -2.91 3.76 -2.68
CA SER A 73 -3.44 4.75 -1.75
C SER A 73 -3.15 6.18 -2.21
N LYS A 74 -1.89 6.47 -2.59
CA LYS A 74 -1.49 7.78 -3.11
C LYS A 74 -2.22 8.15 -4.41
N LEU A 75 -2.44 7.18 -5.30
CA LEU A 75 -3.19 7.40 -6.54
C LEU A 75 -4.65 7.73 -6.23
N LYS A 76 -5.27 7.00 -5.29
CA LYS A 76 -6.64 7.26 -4.85
C LYS A 76 -6.81 8.66 -4.29
N ASP A 77 -5.89 9.11 -3.43
CA ASP A 77 -5.91 10.47 -2.87
C ASP A 77 -5.78 11.54 -3.97
N ARG A 78 -4.94 11.30 -4.98
CA ARG A 78 -4.78 12.22 -6.12
C ARG A 78 -6.04 12.27 -6.98
N CYS A 79 -6.67 11.13 -7.25
CA CYS A 79 -7.93 11.07 -7.98
C CYS A 79 -9.03 11.86 -7.26
N GLN A 80 -9.19 11.66 -5.95
CA GLN A 80 -10.18 12.41 -5.16
C GLN A 80 -9.94 13.92 -5.20
N LYS A 81 -8.68 14.37 -5.12
CA LYS A 81 -8.35 15.81 -5.25
C LYS A 81 -8.71 16.34 -6.63
N LEU A 82 -8.42 15.59 -7.69
CA LEU A 82 -8.77 15.97 -9.06
C LEU A 82 -10.28 16.02 -9.26
N GLU A 83 -11.03 15.06 -8.70
CA GLU A 83 -12.49 15.06 -8.72
C GLU A 83 -13.05 16.33 -8.08
N SER A 84 -12.59 16.70 -6.88
CA SER A 84 -13.01 17.95 -6.22
C SER A 84 -12.63 19.21 -7.01
N GLN A 85 -11.47 19.22 -7.66
CA GLN A 85 -11.07 20.34 -8.52
C GLN A 85 -11.96 20.48 -9.75
N VAL A 86 -12.33 19.36 -10.38
CA VAL A 86 -13.24 19.35 -11.53
C VAL A 86 -14.63 19.82 -11.11
N GLU A 87 -15.15 19.36 -9.97
CA GLU A 87 -16.43 19.82 -9.44
C GLU A 87 -16.45 21.33 -9.19
N GLN A 88 -15.37 21.89 -8.62
CA GLN A 88 -15.26 23.32 -8.40
C GLN A 88 -15.23 24.09 -9.73
N LEU A 89 -14.45 23.64 -10.72
CA LEU A 89 -14.38 24.28 -12.03
C LEU A 89 -15.72 24.26 -12.76
N LEU A 90 -16.49 23.18 -12.62
CA LEU A 90 -17.84 23.09 -13.18
C LEU A 90 -18.78 24.12 -12.55
N LYS A 91 -18.70 24.31 -11.23
CA LYS A 91 -19.48 25.33 -10.52
C LYS A 91 -19.08 26.74 -10.96
N ASP A 92 -17.78 27.01 -11.06
CA ASP A 92 -17.27 28.31 -11.50
C ASP A 92 -17.70 28.62 -12.94
N ALA A 93 -17.71 27.61 -13.81
CA ALA A 93 -18.19 27.73 -15.18
C ALA A 93 -19.69 28.07 -15.24
N ASP A 94 -20.53 27.40 -14.44
CA ASP A 94 -21.97 27.68 -14.34
C ASP A 94 -22.23 29.11 -13.78
N ASP A 95 -21.47 29.54 -12.79
CA ASP A 95 -21.56 30.90 -12.24
C ASP A 95 -21.13 31.96 -13.27
N HIS A 96 -20.08 31.69 -14.05
CA HIS A 96 -19.66 32.56 -15.14
C HIS A 96 -20.70 32.65 -16.26
N GLU A 97 -21.30 31.52 -16.66
CA GLU A 97 -22.36 31.47 -17.65
C GLU A 97 -23.56 32.33 -17.24
N LYS A 98 -24.01 32.21 -15.98
CA LYS A 98 -25.09 33.05 -15.43
C LYS A 98 -24.74 34.55 -15.45
N ARG A 99 -23.49 34.91 -15.14
CA ARG A 99 -23.02 36.31 -15.18
C ARG A 99 -23.00 36.84 -16.61
N LEU A 100 -22.57 36.03 -17.58
CA LEU A 100 -22.58 36.38 -19.00
C LEU A 100 -24.00 36.64 -19.49
N GLN A 101 -24.94 35.75 -19.22
CA GLN A 101 -26.36 35.93 -19.57
C GLN A 101 -26.93 37.24 -19.00
N LYS A 102 -26.55 37.59 -17.76
CA LYS A 102 -26.97 38.85 -17.13
C LYS A 102 -26.41 40.08 -17.85
N ILE A 103 -25.13 40.03 -18.22
CA ILE A 103 -24.46 41.10 -18.98
C ILE A 103 -25.10 41.25 -20.37
N GLU A 104 -25.33 40.15 -21.07
CA GLU A 104 -26.00 40.14 -22.37
C GLU A 104 -27.40 40.75 -22.27
N GLN A 105 -28.16 40.38 -21.24
CA GLN A 105 -29.46 40.99 -20.98
C GLN A 105 -29.33 42.50 -20.78
N PHE A 106 -28.39 42.98 -19.96
CA PHE A 106 -28.20 44.43 -19.76
C PHE A 106 -27.81 45.18 -21.04
N LEU A 107 -26.93 44.61 -21.86
CA LEU A 107 -26.43 45.26 -23.07
C LEU A 107 -27.46 45.30 -24.21
N PHE A 108 -28.24 44.23 -24.37
CA PHE A 108 -29.08 44.04 -25.55
C PHE A 108 -30.58 44.17 -25.29
N SER A 109 -31.05 44.20 -24.04
CA SER A 109 -32.49 44.38 -23.74
C SER A 109 -32.97 45.84 -23.75
N GLY A 110 -32.10 46.81 -24.06
CA GLY A 110 -32.47 48.22 -24.20
C GLY A 110 -32.87 48.91 -22.89
N GLN A 111 -32.53 48.35 -21.72
CA GLN A 111 -32.70 49.03 -20.44
C GLN A 111 -31.81 50.28 -20.38
N SER A 112 -32.42 51.46 -20.31
CA SER A 112 -31.70 52.73 -20.12
C SER A 112 -31.01 52.72 -18.75
N VAL A 113 -29.68 52.72 -18.75
CA VAL A 113 -28.89 52.91 -17.53
C VAL A 113 -29.05 54.36 -17.09
N ASN A 114 -29.81 54.61 -16.02
CA ASN A 114 -29.80 55.90 -15.34
C ASN A 114 -28.48 56.03 -14.58
N VAL A 115 -27.50 56.70 -15.17
CA VAL A 115 -26.24 57.06 -14.51
C VAL A 115 -26.52 58.21 -13.55
N THR A 116 -26.92 57.91 -12.33
CA THR A 116 -26.90 58.89 -11.24
C THR A 116 -25.43 59.10 -10.84
N ALA A 117 -24.94 60.33 -11.03
CA ALA A 117 -23.55 60.71 -10.78
C ALA A 117 -23.08 60.24 -9.38
N ILE A 118 -21.98 59.48 -9.35
CA ILE A 118 -21.27 59.16 -8.12
C ILE A 118 -20.61 60.46 -7.64
N SER A 119 -21.19 61.08 -6.61
CA SER A 119 -20.53 62.15 -5.87
C SER A 119 -19.34 61.54 -5.13
N ARG A 120 -18.14 61.90 -5.57
CA ARG A 120 -16.86 61.47 -5.00
C ARG A 120 -16.72 62.18 -3.65
N ASP A 121 -16.99 61.48 -2.56
CA ASP A 121 -16.71 61.96 -1.20
C ASP A 121 -15.28 61.54 -0.85
N ASP A 122 -14.32 62.40 -1.19
CA ASP A 122 -12.88 62.24 -0.91
C ASP A 122 -12.59 62.60 0.55
N SER A 123 -13.04 61.77 1.48
CA SER A 123 -12.64 61.89 2.89
C SER A 123 -12.45 60.52 3.53
N ASN A 124 -11.28 59.92 3.34
CA ASN A 124 -10.80 58.93 4.30
C ASN A 124 -9.29 59.04 4.52
N GLU A 125 -8.95 59.31 5.77
CA GLU A 125 -7.63 59.61 6.30
C GLU A 125 -6.65 58.45 6.11
N HIS A 126 -5.46 58.77 5.63
CA HIS A 126 -4.34 57.85 5.52
C HIS A 126 -3.64 57.75 6.89
N GLN A 127 -4.05 56.79 7.74
CA GLN A 127 -3.25 56.40 8.91
C GLN A 127 -2.25 55.32 8.50
N GLY A 128 -0.97 55.64 8.69
CA GLY A 128 0.17 54.84 8.28
C GLY A 128 0.41 53.59 9.12
N TYR A 129 1.19 52.69 8.54
CA TYR A 129 1.86 51.62 9.27
C TYR A 129 3.36 51.82 9.11
N GLU A 130 4.01 52.23 10.21
CA GLU A 130 5.44 52.04 10.40
C GLU A 130 5.71 50.54 10.58
N ILE A 131 6.72 50.03 9.86
CA ILE A 131 7.22 48.67 9.99
C ILE A 131 8.55 48.76 10.75
N ASN A 132 8.61 48.20 11.96
CA ASN A 132 9.86 47.83 12.64
C ASN A 132 10.15 46.35 12.40
#